data_AF-A0A2M7VE17-F1
#
_entry.id   AF-A0A2M7VE17-F1
#
_cell.length_a   1.000
_cell.length_b   1.000
_cell.length_c   1.000
_cell.angle_alpha   90.00
_cell.angle_beta   90.00
_cell.angle_gamma   90.00
#
_symmetry.space_group_name_H-M   'P 1'
#
loop_
_entity.id
_entity.type
_entity.pdbx_description
1 polymer ?
#
loop_
_entity_poly.entity_id
_entity_poly.type
_entity_poly.pdbx_seq_one_letter_code
_entity_poly.pdbx_strand_id
1 'polypeptide(L)'
;MHHIIIDESILLNNVIRPKDLSVSNINTIGKFGKCEIEKSAGMLVKFFQTVKNNRWAPFTITELHQFYLAEEANPDKMFYGLAGLFFDDGGLGSIREANPCLMFDSTGKICV
;
A
#
# COMPACT_ATOMS: atom_id res chain seq x y z
N MET A 1 -4.45 16.73 14.25
CA MET A 1 -5.31 16.48 13.07
C MET A 1 -4.40 16.54 11.83
N HIS A 2 -3.84 15.42 11.38
CA HIS A 2 -2.97 15.41 10.19
C HIS A 2 -3.79 15.00 8.97
N HIS A 3 -3.95 15.91 8.02
CA HIS A 3 -4.55 15.65 6.71
C HIS A 3 -3.52 14.86 5.88
N ILE A 4 -3.97 14.04 4.93
CA ILE A 4 -3.11 13.73 3.79
C ILE A 4 -2.94 15.08 3.08
N ILE A 5 -1.82 15.76 3.31
CA ILE A 5 -1.51 16.99 2.57
C ILE A 5 -0.94 16.52 1.25
N ILE A 6 -1.83 16.23 0.30
CA ILE A 6 -1.45 16.28 -1.10
C ILE A 6 -1.31 17.76 -1.39
N ASP A 7 -0.11 18.22 -1.73
CA ASP A 7 0.08 19.59 -2.19
C ASP A 7 -0.85 19.81 -3.39
N GLU A 8 -1.83 20.72 -3.27
CA GLU A 8 -2.85 20.94 -4.29
C GLU A 8 -2.23 21.39 -5.63
N SER A 9 -0.97 21.85 -5.63
CA SER A 9 -0.22 22.12 -6.86
C SER A 9 0.14 20.87 -7.67
N ILE A 10 0.05 19.67 -7.08
CA ILE A 10 0.32 18.37 -7.73
C ILE A 10 -0.84 17.94 -8.63
N LEU A 11 -2.07 18.39 -8.35
CA LEU A 11 -3.30 17.95 -9.04
C LEU A 11 -3.44 18.43 -10.49
N LEU A 12 -2.52 19.27 -10.99
CA LEU A 12 -2.67 19.95 -12.28
C LEU A 12 -2.00 19.27 -13.49
N ASN A 13 -1.20 18.20 -13.30
CA ASN A 13 -0.75 17.27 -14.37
C ASN A 13 0.31 16.26 -13.91
N ASN A 14 0.58 16.14 -12.60
CA ASN A 14 1.70 15.33 -12.13
C ASN A 14 1.21 13.97 -11.62
N VAL A 15 1.72 12.90 -12.23
CA VAL A 15 1.63 11.54 -11.69
C VAL A 15 2.16 11.57 -10.26
N ILE A 16 1.29 11.36 -9.27
CA ILE A 16 1.65 11.24 -7.85
C ILE A 16 2.78 10.21 -7.77
N ARG A 17 3.88 10.54 -7.08
CA ARG A 17 5.01 9.64 -6.84
C ARG A 17 5.02 9.21 -5.37
N PRO A 18 5.68 8.08 -5.04
CA PRO A 18 5.85 7.65 -3.65
C PRO A 18 6.42 8.73 -2.74
N LYS A 19 7.37 9.56 -3.20
CA LYS A 19 7.96 10.65 -2.41
C LYS A 19 6.97 11.76 -2.02
N ASP A 20 5.86 11.87 -2.75
CA ASP A 20 4.84 12.90 -2.51
C ASP A 20 3.90 12.48 -1.35
N LEU A 21 4.05 11.25 -0.87
CA LEU A 21 3.25 10.66 0.20
C LEU A 21 4.03 10.67 1.52
N SER A 22 3.48 11.35 2.52
CA SER A 22 4.05 11.36 3.87
C SER A 22 3.66 10.08 4.61
N VAL A 23 4.65 9.24 4.92
CA VAL A 23 4.50 8.05 5.78
C VAL A 23 4.91 8.45 7.19
N SER A 24 4.01 8.25 8.15
CA SER A 24 4.31 8.55 9.56
C SER A 24 5.30 7.55 10.17
N ASN A 25 5.85 7.85 11.35
CA ASN A 25 6.77 6.96 12.07
C ASN A 25 6.19 5.56 12.37
N ILE A 26 4.87 5.40 12.36
CA ILE A 26 4.19 4.11 12.58
C ILE A 26 3.86 3.38 11.27
N ASN A 27 4.47 3.80 10.16
CA ASN A 27 4.22 3.30 8.80
C ASN A 27 2.73 3.33 8.43
N THR A 28 1.97 4.30 8.95
CA THR A 28 0.58 4.51 8.54
C THR A 28 0.51 5.61 7.50
N ILE A 29 -0.37 5.42 6.53
CA ILE A 29 -0.78 6.45 5.59
C ILE A 29 -2.30 6.54 5.52
N GLY A 30 -2.79 7.77 5.41
CA GLY A 30 -4.22 8.06 5.26
C GLY A 30 -5.04 7.87 6.53
N LYS A 31 -6.37 7.83 6.32
CA LYS A 31 -7.41 7.71 7.34
C LYS A 31 -8.60 6.94 6.77
N PHE A 32 -8.33 5.71 6.34
CA PHE A 32 -9.34 4.82 5.76
C PHE A 32 -10.30 4.26 6.81
N GLY A 33 -10.00 4.44 8.10
CA GLY A 33 -10.83 3.94 9.20
C GLY A 33 -10.59 2.47 9.52
N LYS A 34 -9.65 1.83 8.82
CA LYS A 34 -9.18 0.45 9.03
C LYS A 34 -7.66 0.47 9.18
N CYS A 35 -7.18 0.28 10.42
CA CYS A 35 -5.79 0.47 10.80
C CYS A 35 -4.84 -0.49 10.05
N GLU A 36 -5.30 -1.69 9.75
CA GLU A 36 -4.59 -2.68 8.95
C GLU A 36 -4.30 -2.19 7.53
N ILE A 37 -5.28 -1.55 6.88
CA ILE A 37 -5.14 -0.99 5.53
C ILE A 37 -4.12 0.15 5.55
N GLU A 38 -4.25 1.06 6.51
CA GLU A 38 -3.38 2.22 6.66
C GLU A 38 -1.92 1.82 6.88
N LYS A 39 -1.68 0.78 7.70
CA LYS A 39 -0.34 0.23 7.98
C LYS A 39 0.23 -0.49 6.76
N SER A 40 -0.53 -1.37 6.12
CA SER A 40 -0.07 -2.11 4.94
C SER A 40 0.23 -1.15 3.78
N ALA A 41 -0.62 -0.14 3.57
CA ALA A 41 -0.41 0.88 2.56
C ALA A 41 0.82 1.74 2.87
N GLY A 42 1.03 2.15 4.13
CA GLY A 42 2.22 2.94 4.48
C GLY A 42 3.52 2.15 4.35
N MET A 43 3.51 0.86 4.68
CA MET A 43 4.63 -0.05 4.42
C MET A 43 4.93 -0.18 2.92
N LEU A 44 3.92 -0.29 2.07
CA LEU A 44 4.12 -0.32 0.61
C LEU A 44 4.69 0.99 0.09
N VAL A 45 4.18 2.13 0.54
CA VAL A 45 4.73 3.45 0.16
C VAL A 45 6.20 3.55 0.59
N LYS A 46 6.52 3.15 1.82
CA LYS A 46 7.90 3.12 2.31
C LYS A 46 8.79 2.24 1.43
N PHE A 47 8.33 1.04 1.06
CA PHE A 47 9.03 0.16 0.12
C PHE A 47 9.31 0.86 -1.22
N PHE A 48 8.34 1.57 -1.80
CA PHE A 48 8.57 2.27 -3.05
C PHE A 48 9.52 3.47 -2.91
N GLN A 49 9.48 4.15 -1.76
CA GLN A 49 10.39 5.25 -1.45
C GLN A 49 11.84 4.76 -1.31
N THR A 50 12.05 3.65 -0.61
CA THR A 50 13.38 3.15 -0.24
C THR A 50 13.97 2.18 -1.26
N VAL A 51 13.20 1.18 -1.70
CA VAL A 51 13.68 0.08 -2.56
C VAL A 51 13.49 0.39 -4.04
N LYS A 52 12.45 1.14 -4.41
CA LYS A 52 12.12 1.44 -5.82
C LYS A 52 12.43 2.87 -6.25
N ASN A 53 13.30 3.56 -5.53
CA ASN A 53 13.80 4.90 -5.89
C ASN A 53 12.68 5.92 -6.15
N ASN A 54 11.64 5.93 -5.31
CA ASN A 54 10.47 6.80 -5.44
C ASN A 54 9.72 6.63 -6.77
N ARG A 55 9.62 5.40 -7.28
CA ARG A 55 8.85 5.07 -8.49
C ARG A 55 7.81 3.99 -8.18
N TRP A 56 6.62 4.12 -8.76
CA TRP A 56 5.71 2.99 -8.95
C TRP A 56 6.32 2.08 -10.01
N ALA A 57 6.90 0.97 -9.57
CA ALA A 57 7.63 0.06 -10.43
C ALA A 57 7.26 -1.39 -10.08
N PRO A 58 7.18 -2.29 -11.08
CA PRO A 58 6.91 -3.69 -10.82
C PRO A 58 7.89 -4.30 -9.82
N PHE A 59 7.38 -5.20 -8.98
CA PHE A 59 8.16 -5.87 -7.95
C PHE A 59 7.74 -7.32 -7.74
N THR A 60 8.61 -8.11 -7.13
CA THR A 60 8.30 -9.49 -6.76
C THR A 60 7.88 -9.59 -5.31
N ILE A 61 7.11 -10.63 -4.98
CA ILE A 61 6.78 -10.98 -3.59
C ILE A 61 8.05 -11.11 -2.74
N THR A 62 9.12 -11.71 -3.29
CA THR A 62 10.40 -11.88 -2.61
C THR A 62 11.06 -10.54 -2.26
N GLU A 63 11.06 -9.56 -3.16
CA GLU A 63 11.59 -8.22 -2.88
C GLU A 63 10.84 -7.55 -1.72
N LEU A 64 9.50 -7.65 -1.73
CA LEU A 64 8.68 -7.08 -0.66
C LEU A 64 8.88 -7.83 0.67
N HIS A 65 8.97 -9.15 0.62
CA HIS A 65 9.24 -9.99 1.79
C HIS A 65 10.59 -9.65 2.44
N GLN A 66 11.65 -9.52 1.65
CA GLN A 66 12.97 -9.13 2.14
C GLN A 66 12.95 -7.73 2.76
N PHE A 67 12.19 -6.80 2.19
CA PHE A 67 11.98 -5.48 2.79
C PHE A 67 11.30 -5.56 4.15
N TYR A 68 10.24 -6.36 4.29
CA TYR A 68 9.55 -6.54 5.58
C TYR A 68 10.49 -7.09 6.66
N LEU A 69 11.32 -8.08 6.31
CA LEU A 69 12.34 -8.59 7.23
C LEU A 69 13.36 -7.52 7.65
N ALA A 70 13.81 -6.68 6.71
CA ALA A 70 14.77 -5.60 6.98
C ALA A 70 14.19 -4.49 7.87
N GLU A 71 12.87 -4.29 7.84
CA GLU A 71 12.13 -3.34 8.68
C GLU A 71 11.66 -3.96 10.01
N GLU A 72 12.12 -5.16 10.35
CA GLU A 72 11.68 -5.93 11.53
C GLU A 72 10.14 -6.10 11.60
N ALA A 73 9.49 -6.10 10.44
CA ALA A 73 8.05 -6.28 10.28
C ALA A 73 7.71 -7.73 9.93
N ASN A 74 6.47 -8.16 10.22
CA ASN A 74 6.02 -9.51 9.89
C ASN A 74 5.62 -9.60 8.39
N PRO A 75 6.34 -10.38 7.54
CA PRO A 75 6.03 -10.52 6.11
C PRO A 75 4.66 -11.13 5.83
N ASP A 76 4.10 -11.96 6.73
CA ASP A 76 2.76 -12.54 6.57
C ASP A 76 1.65 -11.48 6.56
N LYS A 77 1.97 -10.25 6.99
CA LYS A 77 1.03 -9.13 7.02
C LYS A 77 1.17 -8.18 5.83
N MET A 78 2.01 -8.50 4.84
CA MET A 78 2.38 -7.56 3.78
C MET A 78 1.22 -7.07 2.88
N PHE A 79 0.11 -7.80 2.86
CA PHE A 79 -1.12 -7.41 2.16
C PHE A 79 -2.34 -7.39 3.08
N TYR A 80 -2.15 -7.33 4.39
CA TYR A 80 -3.26 -7.43 5.34
C TYR A 80 -4.22 -6.25 5.17
N GLY A 81 -5.47 -6.55 4.82
CA GLY A 81 -6.48 -5.56 4.46
C GLY A 81 -6.37 -4.98 3.03
N LEU A 82 -5.34 -5.32 2.26
CA LEU A 82 -5.17 -4.88 0.86
C LEU A 82 -5.50 -5.97 -0.16
N ALA A 83 -5.18 -7.23 0.16
CA ALA A 83 -5.53 -8.38 -0.65
C ALA A 83 -6.40 -9.34 0.18
N GLY A 84 -7.68 -9.45 -0.18
CA GLY A 84 -8.64 -10.33 0.50
C GLY A 84 -10.08 -9.87 0.33
N LEU A 85 -11.01 -10.77 0.68
CA LEU A 85 -12.43 -10.44 0.79
C LEU A 85 -12.62 -9.54 2.01
N PHE A 86 -13.17 -8.35 1.81
CA PHE A 86 -13.56 -7.47 2.92
C PHE A 86 -14.82 -8.04 3.57
N PHE A 87 -14.71 -8.53 4.79
CA PHE A 87 -15.86 -8.73 5.66
C PHE A 87 -16.07 -7.44 6.44
N ASP A 88 -17.13 -6.70 6.10
CA ASP A 88 -17.58 -5.60 6.93
C ASP A 88 -18.34 -6.19 8.11
N ASP A 89 -17.98 -5.80 9.34
CA ASP A 89 -18.59 -6.27 10.58
C ASP A 89 -19.98 -5.65 10.84
N GLY A 90 -20.49 -4.86 9.89
CA GLY A 90 -21.79 -4.19 9.93
C GLY A 90 -22.76 -4.65 8.85
N GLY A 91 -23.35 -5.84 9.01
CA GLY A 91 -24.63 -6.19 8.38
C GLY A 91 -24.55 -7.08 7.13
N LEU A 92 -25.33 -8.18 7.18
CA LEU A 92 -25.83 -9.00 6.07
C LEU A 92 -25.01 -8.95 4.77
N GLY A 93 -23.96 -9.78 4.74
CA GLY A 93 -23.61 -10.63 3.61
C GLY A 93 -23.77 -10.01 2.23
N SER A 94 -22.89 -9.09 1.86
CA SER A 94 -22.50 -8.93 0.47
C SER A 94 -20.99 -9.11 0.42
N ILE A 95 -20.55 -10.30 -0.02
CA ILE A 95 -19.20 -10.49 -0.52
C ILE A 95 -19.08 -9.54 -1.71
N ARG A 96 -18.57 -8.32 -1.47
CA ARG A 96 -18.05 -7.53 -2.56
C ARG A 96 -16.74 -8.19 -2.92
N GLU A 97 -16.73 -8.94 -4.02
CA GLU A 97 -15.49 -9.40 -4.63
C GLU A 97 -14.58 -8.17 -4.73
N ALA A 98 -13.55 -8.14 -3.88
CA ALA A 98 -12.50 -7.16 -4.04
C ALA A 98 -11.85 -7.53 -5.37
N ASN A 99 -12.12 -6.76 -6.44
CA ASN A 99 -11.32 -6.86 -7.65
C ASN A 99 -9.87 -6.73 -7.19
N PRO A 100 -9.03 -7.77 -7.37
CA PRO A 100 -7.68 -7.71 -6.86
C PRO A 100 -6.96 -6.59 -7.60
N CYS A 101 -6.66 -5.50 -6.89
CA CYS A 101 -5.86 -4.39 -7.43
C CYS A 101 -4.41 -4.81 -7.73
N LEU A 102 -4.06 -6.08 -7.48
CA LEU A 102 -2.76 -6.67 -7.74
C LEU A 102 -2.85 -7.50 -9.03
N MET A 103 -2.19 -7.03 -10.08
CA MET A 103 -2.02 -7.76 -11.33
C MET A 103 -0.62 -8.35 -11.39
N PHE A 104 -0.52 -9.60 -11.85
CA PHE A 104 0.76 -10.24 -12.12
C PHE A 104 1.09 -10.13 -13.61
N ASP A 105 2.31 -9.74 -13.95
CA ASP A 105 2.81 -9.84 -15.31
C ASP A 105 3.20 -11.29 -15.67
N SER A 106 3.56 -11.52 -16.94
CA SER A 106 3.98 -12.84 -17.44
C SER A 106 5.25 -13.38 -16.78
N THR A 107 5.95 -12.57 -15.99
CA THR A 107 7.15 -12.93 -15.23
C THR A 107 6.88 -13.10 -13.73
N GLY A 108 5.62 -12.95 -13.29
CA GLY A 108 5.21 -13.06 -11.89
C GLY A 108 5.46 -11.82 -11.04
N LYS A 109 5.71 -10.66 -11.65
CA LYS A 109 5.83 -9.39 -10.91
C LYS A 109 4.46 -8.77 -10.68
N ILE A 110 4.29 -8.19 -9.50
CA ILE A 110 3.15 -7.37 -9.14
C ILE A 110 3.31 -5.99 -9.77
N CYS A 111 2.31 -5.60 -10.56
CA CYS A 111 2.18 -4.26 -11.14
C CYS A 111 1.14 -3.45 -10.34
N VAL A 112 1.46 -2.19 -10.07
CA VAL A 112 0.64 -1.23 -9.32
C VAL A 112 0.51 0.05 -10.12
#